data_AF-A0AAU6DBR5-F1
#
_entry.id   AF-A0AAU6DBR5-F1
#
_cell.length_a   1.000
_cell.length_b   1.000
_cell.length_c   1.000
_cell.angle_alpha   90.00
_cell.angle_beta   90.00
_cell.angle_gamma   90.00
#
_symmetry.space_group_name_H-M   'P 1'
#
loop_
_entity.id
_entity.type
_entity.pdbx_description
1 polymer ?
#
loop_
_entity_poly.entity_id
_entity_poly.type
_entity_poly.pdbx_seq_one_letter_code
_entity_poly.pdbx_strand_id
1 'polypeptide(L)' 'MAQDVDFTGHTVRWTASGPDGLRLTPASGSLRVTGTRSASDRVSVGTTAAASAGSHRITLEFRRANGTRLTPAQVDLTVE' A
#
# COMPACT_ATOMS: atom_id res chain seq x y z
N MET A 1 -12.17 5.99 -2.67
CA MET A 1 -13.09 4.84 -2.72
C MET A 1 -12.70 3.89 -1.60
N ALA A 2 -13.60 3.57 -0.67
CA ALA A 2 -13.33 2.64 0.42
C ALA A 2 -13.84 1.25 0.02
N GLN A 3 -13.01 0.23 0.19
CA GLN A 3 -13.37 -1.14 -0.14
C GLN A 3 -13.90 -1.83 1.12
N ASP A 4 -15.17 -2.23 1.10
CA ASP A 4 -15.80 -2.98 2.19
C ASP A 4 -15.46 -4.46 2.01
N VAL A 5 -14.53 -4.96 2.83
CA VAL A 5 -14.17 -6.38 2.88
C VAL A 5 -14.24 -6.77 4.35
N ASP A 6 -15.00 -7.81 4.67
CA ASP A 6 -15.06 -8.33 6.03
C ASP A 6 -13.69 -8.92 6.39
N PHE A 7 -12.97 -8.18 7.22
CA PHE A 7 -11.64 -8.53 7.71
C PHE A 7 -11.65 -8.90 9.19
N THR A 8 -12.82 -9.07 9.81
CA THR A 8 -12.93 -9.28 11.26
C THR A 8 -12.10 -10.50 11.68
N GLY A 9 -11.01 -10.28 12.43
CA GLY A 9 -10.10 -11.35 12.87
C GLY A 9 -9.06 -11.83 11.84
N HIS A 10 -8.99 -11.20 10.66
CA HIS A 10 -8.05 -11.55 9.61
C HIS A 10 -6.84 -10.59 9.56
N THR A 11 -5.65 -11.18 9.49
CA THR A 11 -4.41 -10.45 9.17
C THR A 11 -4.28 -10.30 7.66
N VAL A 12 -4.09 -9.07 7.21
CA VAL A 12 -3.80 -8.72 5.81
C VAL A 12 -2.35 -8.27 5.74
N ARG A 13 -1.55 -8.92 4.90
CA ARG A 13 -0.23 -8.44 4.51
C ARG A 13 -0.35 -7.48 3.33
N TRP A 14 0.47 -6.45 3.33
CA TRP A 14 0.53 -5.50 2.24
C TRP A 14 1.96 -5.27 1.79
N THR A 15 2.13 -4.95 0.51
CA THR A 15 3.41 -4.59 -0.11
C THR A 15 3.20 -3.37 -1.00
N ALA A 16 4.08 -2.37 -0.87
CA ALA A 16 4.10 -1.17 -1.69
C ALA A 16 5.25 -1.24 -2.71
N SER A 17 4.96 -0.92 -3.97
CA SER A 17 5.94 -0.82 -5.05
C SER A 17 5.71 0.44 -5.86
N GLY A 18 6.78 0.98 -6.43
CA GLY A 18 6.74 2.18 -7.28
C GLY A 18 7.89 2.16 -8.29
N PRO A 19 7.85 3.06 -9.28
CA PRO A 19 8.93 3.23 -10.26
C PRO A 19 10.25 3.66 -9.60
N ASP A 20 11.34 3.47 -10.35
CA ASP A 20 12.67 3.92 -9.94
C ASP A 20 12.67 5.41 -9.58
N GLY A 21 13.50 5.78 -8.61
CA GLY A 21 13.54 7.14 -8.08
C GLY A 21 12.59 7.39 -6.91
N LEU A 22 11.62 6.51 -6.65
CA LEU A 22 10.80 6.58 -5.45
C LEU A 22 11.31 5.65 -4.33
N ARG A 23 11.28 6.15 -3.10
CA ARG A 23 11.59 5.40 -1.88
C ARG A 23 10.35 5.30 -1.01
N LEU A 24 9.87 4.07 -0.79
CA LEU A 24 8.70 3.76 0.04
C LEU A 24 9.16 3.18 1.37
N THR A 25 8.65 3.69 2.50
CA THR A 25 9.06 3.21 3.82
C THR A 25 7.90 3.20 4.83
N PRO A 26 7.54 2.04 5.41
CA PRO A 26 8.02 0.71 5.03
C PRO A 26 7.50 0.31 3.63
N ALA A 27 8.21 -0.58 2.94
CA ALA A 27 7.76 -1.11 1.63
C ALA A 27 6.79 -2.30 1.78
N SER A 28 6.59 -2.79 3.00
CA SER A 28 5.65 -3.88 3.30
C SER A 28 5.27 -3.85 4.78
N GLY A 29 4.09 -4.38 5.10
CA GLY A 29 3.62 -4.48 6.48
C GLY A 29 2.47 -5.45 6.65
N SER A 30 1.86 -5.43 7.84
CA SER A 30 0.70 -6.26 8.16
C SER A 30 -0.34 -5.46 8.92
N LEU A 31 -1.55 -5.44 8.40
CA LEU A 31 -2.73 -4.89 9.03
C LEU A 31 -3.44 -6.01 9.77
N ARG A 32 -3.59 -5.85 11.09
CA ARG A 32 -4.47 -6.72 11.88
C ARG A 32 -5.76 -5.97 12.11
N VAL A 33 -6.85 -6.45 11.51
CA VAL A 33 -8.16 -5.85 11.74
C VAL A 33 -8.71 -6.38 13.06
N THR A 34 -8.61 -5.58 14.11
CA THR A 34 -9.21 -5.83 15.42
C THR A 34 -10.61 -5.21 15.46
N GLY A 35 -11.64 -6.04 15.64
CA GLY A 35 -13.03 -5.58 15.59
C GLY A 35 -13.54 -5.43 14.16
N THR A 36 -14.57 -4.60 13.96
CA THR A 36 -15.44 -4.70 12.78
C THR A 36 -15.26 -3.65 11.68
N ARG A 37 -14.28 -2.71 11.74
CA ARG A 37 -14.38 -1.54 10.83
C ARG A 37 -13.15 -1.08 10.07
N SER A 38 -11.94 -1.15 10.61
CA SER A 38 -10.76 -0.69 9.85
C SER A 38 -9.44 -1.02 10.55
N ALA A 39 -8.38 -1.19 9.76
CA ALA A 39 -6.99 -1.06 10.20
C ALA A 39 -6.27 -0.07 9.28
N SER A 40 -5.19 0.53 9.77
CA SER A 40 -4.44 1.52 9.01
C SER A 40 -2.94 1.37 9.28
N ASP A 41 -2.15 1.64 8.25
CA ASP A 41 -0.68 1.69 8.31
C ASP A 41 -0.21 2.89 7.50
N ARG A 42 0.96 3.43 7.85
CA ARG A 42 1.51 4.64 7.21
C ARG A 42 2.70 4.27 6.35
N VAL A 43 2.64 4.66 5.08
CA VAL A 43 3.75 4.57 4.13
C VAL A 43 4.27 5.98 3.85
N SER A 44 5.53 6.22 4.19
CA SER A 44 6.22 7.45 3.78
C SER A 44 6.77 7.28 2.37
N VAL A 45 6.53 8.28 1.53
CA VAL A 45 7.05 8.35 0.16
C VAL A 45 8.09 9.46 0.11
N GLY A 46 9.29 9.12 -0.35
CA GLY A 46 10.36 10.08 -0.65
C GLY A 46 10.86 9.89 -2.06
N THR A 47 11.49 10.92 -2.61
CA THR A 47 12.21 10.87 -3.89
C THR A 47 13.70 10.67 -3.64
N THR A 48 14.38 10.01 -4.58
CA THR A 48 15.83 9.94 -4.63
C THR A 48 16.34 10.84 -5.77
N ALA A 49 17.66 11.00 -5.89
CA ALA A 49 18.26 11.76 -7.00
C ALA A 49 17.95 11.17 -8.39
N ALA A 50 17.47 9.93 -8.47
CA ALA A 50 17.04 9.30 -9.72
C ALA A 50 15.56 9.58 -10.08
N ALA A 51 14.80 10.26 -9.20
CA ALA A 51 13.42 10.61 -9.48
C ALA A 51 13.34 11.61 -10.63
N SER A 52 12.67 11.20 -11.71
CA SER A 52 12.31 12.12 -12.78
C SER A 52 11.10 12.95 -12.37
N ALA A 53 11.05 14.22 -12.77
CA ALA A 53 9.82 15.02 -12.64
C ALA A 53 8.69 14.39 -13.46
N GLY A 54 7.45 14.55 -12.99
CA GLY A 54 6.25 14.02 -13.64
C GLY A 54 5.42 13.10 -12.75
N SER A 55 4.43 12.44 -13.36
CA SER A 55 3.48 11.58 -12.68
C SER A 55 4.03 10.17 -12.50
N HIS A 56 3.98 9.67 -11.27
CA HIS A 56 4.42 8.33 -10.89
C HIS A 56 3.30 7.58 -10.19
N ARG A 57 3.23 6.26 -10.43
CA ARG A 57 2.22 5.39 -9.82
C ARG A 57 2.84 4.47 -8.78
N ILE A 58 2.33 4.55 -7.55
CA ILE A 58 2.59 3.57 -6.50
C ILE A 58 1.46 2.53 -6.52
N THR A 59 1.82 1.26 -6.42
CA THR A 59 0.89 0.14 -6.28
C THR A 59 1.00 -0.46 -4.89
N LEU A 60 -0.13 -0.67 -4.24
CA LEU A 60 -0.26 -1.37 -2.97
C LEU A 60 -0.96 -2.70 -3.22
N GLU A 61 -0.21 -3.80 -3.12
CA GLU A 61 -0.77 -5.15 -3.15
C GLU A 61 -1.18 -5.59 -1.75
N PHE A 62 -2.32 -6.26 -1.64
CA PHE A 62 -2.83 -6.80 -0.38
C PHE A 62 -3.09 -8.30 -0.50
N ARG A 63 -2.72 -9.06 0.53
CA ARG A 63 -2.93 -10.51 0.61
C ARG A 63 -3.43 -10.90 1.99
N ARG A 64 -4.46 -11.73 2.06
CA ARG A 64 -4.88 -12.36 3.32
C ARG A 64 -3.88 -13.43 3.75
N ALA A 65 -3.93 -13.81 5.02
CA ALA A 65 -3.08 -14.88 5.57
C ALA A 65 -3.21 -16.23 4.85
N ASN A 66 -4.37 -16.53 4.25
CA ASN A 66 -4.62 -17.72 3.44
C ASN A 66 -4.05 -17.63 2.00
N GLY A 67 -3.33 -16.56 1.65
CA GLY A 67 -2.76 -16.33 0.33
C GLY A 67 -3.69 -15.68 -0.69
N THR A 68 -4.97 -15.47 -0.37
CA THR A 68 -5.91 -14.78 -1.27
C THR A 68 -5.43 -13.35 -1.54
N ARG A 69 -5.22 -13.01 -2.83
CA ARG A 69 -4.98 -11.63 -3.26
C ARG A 69 -6.28 -10.83 -3.17
N LEU A 70 -6.18 -9.63 -2.61
CA LEU A 70 -7.26 -8.65 -2.58
C LEU A 70 -7.05 -7.63 -3.69
N THR A 71 -8.04 -6.77 -3.91
CA THR A 71 -7.91 -5.70 -4.90
C THR A 71 -6.76 -4.77 -4.48
N PRO A 72 -5.81 -4.49 -5.40
CA PRO A 72 -4.74 -3.56 -5.12
C PRO A 72 -5.27 -2.13 -5.06
N ALA A 73 -4.59 -1.28 -4.29
CA ALA A 73 -4.80 0.16 -4.35
C ALA A 73 -3.71 0.81 -5.20
N GLN A 74 -4.06 1.90 -5.88
CA GLN A 74 -3.14 2.69 -6.68
C GLN A 74 -3.17 4.13 -6.18
N VAL A 75 -1.98 4.73 -6.08
CA VAL A 75 -1.80 6.13 -5.72
C VAL A 75 -0.94 6.76 -6.80
N ASP A 76 -1.48 7.73 -7.51
CA ASP A 76 -0.73 8.57 -8.43
C ASP A 76 -0.18 9.78 -7.66
N LEU A 77 1.09 10.10 -7.85
CA LEU A 77 1.77 11.26 -7.27
C LEU A 77 2.53 12.02 -8.34
N THR A 78 2.70 13.32 -8.16
CA THR A 78 3.48 14.16 -9.05
C THR A 78 4.75 14.62 -8.35
N VAL A 79 5.90 14.42 -9.00
CA VAL A 79 7.18 15.00 -8.61
C VAL A 79 7.38 16.26 -9.46
N GLU A 80 7.58 17.40 -8.81
CA GLU A 80 7.83 18.70 -9.45
C GLU A 80 9.33 19.00 -9.54
#